data_AF-A0A091U5R4-F1
#
_entry.id   AF-A0A091U5R4-F1
#
_cell.length_a   1.000
_cell.length_b   1.000
_cell.length_c   1.000
_cell.angle_alpha   90.00
_cell.angle_beta   90.00
_cell.angle_gamma   90.00
#
_symmetry.space_group_name_H-M   'P 1'
#
loop_
_entity.id
_entity.type
_entity.pdbx_description
1 polymer ?
#
loop_
_entity_poly.entity_id
_entity_poly.type
_entity_poly.pdbx_seq_one_letter_code
_entity_poly.pdbx_strand_id
1 'polypeptide(L)'
;IIYLRESPEDVYRLILAGSVSYLPFRDASFGTCSFHLTLLDCFHAINKALQYGFLDFNTFDVNEYEHYERAENGDFNWIIPNKFIAFSGPHSRSKIENGYPHHAPEAYFPYFRKHKVTTIIRLNKKLYDAKRFTDAGFEHFDLFFADGSTPSDTIVKTFLNICENAEGVVAVHCKAGLGRTGTLIACYIMKHYRMTAAETIAWIRINRPGSVIGPQQHFLMDKQAELWTEGDIFRAKLKGNRKIAVTRILSGVDDISINDTRNRRTIRKDIELYSDEDETNCVTQGDKLRALKSRRQAKAPTASPLTVILQSSVQKNKTSEPSISDSTDITKRTTRSAARKKSLKSSQSVQRTRTVL
;
A
#
# COMPACT_ATOMS: atom_id res chain seq x y z
N ILE A 1 -13.82 11.83 -3.50
CA ILE A 1 -13.50 10.66 -2.64
C ILE A 1 -13.37 11.02 -1.17
N ILE A 2 -12.24 11.55 -0.68
CA ILE A 2 -12.04 11.71 0.78
C ILE A 2 -12.94 12.81 1.37
N TYR A 3 -12.76 14.07 0.96
CA TYR A 3 -13.48 15.20 1.55
C TYR A 3 -14.89 15.39 0.99
N LEU A 4 -15.04 15.35 -0.33
CA LEU A 4 -16.32 15.55 -1.00
C LEU A 4 -17.20 14.28 -1.04
N ARG A 5 -16.69 13.13 -0.56
CA ARG A 5 -17.40 11.84 -0.58
C ARG A 5 -17.90 11.35 -1.96
N GLU A 6 -17.42 11.97 -3.04
CA GLU A 6 -17.67 11.53 -4.42
C GLU A 6 -17.15 10.12 -4.71
N SER A 7 -17.87 9.39 -5.57
CA SER A 7 -17.50 8.04 -6.01
C SER A 7 -16.20 8.03 -6.83
N PRO A 8 -15.44 6.91 -6.82
CA PRO A 8 -14.27 6.74 -7.69
C PRO A 8 -14.55 7.03 -9.17
N GLU A 9 -15.67 6.53 -9.69
CA GLU A 9 -16.05 6.65 -11.10
C GLU A 9 -16.40 8.08 -11.48
N ASP A 10 -17.10 8.81 -10.62
CA ASP A 10 -17.47 10.20 -10.87
C ASP A 10 -16.23 11.10 -10.87
N VAL A 11 -15.32 10.91 -9.92
CA VAL A 11 -14.02 11.62 -9.90
C VAL A 11 -13.20 11.27 -11.14
N TYR A 12 -13.16 9.99 -11.53
CA TYR A 12 -12.43 9.57 -12.72
C TYR A 12 -13.03 10.17 -14.00
N ARG A 13 -14.35 10.24 -14.12
CA ARG A 13 -15.04 10.86 -15.26
C ARG A 13 -14.72 12.36 -15.35
N LEU A 14 -14.66 13.08 -14.23
CA LEU A 14 -14.29 14.49 -14.20
C LEU A 14 -12.85 14.72 -14.68
N ILE A 15 -11.93 13.84 -14.28
CA ILE A 15 -10.53 13.89 -14.70
C ILE A 15 -10.39 13.60 -16.21
N LEU A 16 -11.16 12.64 -16.73
CA LEU A 16 -11.17 12.28 -18.15
C LEU A 16 -11.95 13.26 -19.04
N ALA A 17 -12.77 14.15 -18.48
CA ALA A 17 -13.48 15.16 -19.26
C ALA A 17 -12.53 16.18 -19.90
N GLY A 18 -11.29 16.28 -19.40
CA GLY A 18 -10.21 17.01 -20.08
C GLY A 18 -9.60 16.19 -21.23
N SER A 19 -9.01 16.86 -22.21
CA SER A 19 -8.26 16.24 -23.31
C SER A 19 -6.89 15.67 -22.88
N VAL A 20 -6.74 15.28 -21.61
CA VAL A 20 -5.48 14.83 -21.01
C VAL A 20 -5.48 13.31 -20.87
N SER A 21 -4.47 12.67 -21.45
CA SER A 21 -4.20 11.24 -21.23
C SER A 21 -3.23 11.07 -20.06
N TYR A 22 -3.60 10.25 -19.09
CA TYR A 22 -2.79 9.97 -17.91
C TYR A 22 -2.03 8.66 -18.09
N LEU A 23 -0.71 8.69 -17.89
CA LEU A 23 0.11 7.48 -17.88
C LEU A 23 -0.25 6.64 -16.65
N PRO A 24 -0.46 5.32 -16.80
CA PRO A 24 -0.73 4.46 -15.66
C PRO A 24 0.54 4.21 -14.85
N PHE A 25 0.37 3.84 -13.58
CA PHE A 25 1.49 3.59 -12.67
C PHE A 25 2.12 2.23 -12.93
N ARG A 26 3.45 2.21 -13.04
CA ARG A 26 4.27 0.99 -13.13
C ARG A 26 4.77 0.53 -11.76
N ASP A 27 5.37 -0.66 -11.73
CA ASP A 27 6.04 -1.19 -10.55
C ASP A 27 7.51 -0.75 -10.44
N ALA A 28 8.19 -1.20 -9.37
CA ALA A 28 9.59 -0.90 -9.07
C ALA A 28 10.60 -1.93 -9.64
N SER A 29 10.18 -2.78 -10.59
CA SER A 29 11.07 -3.76 -11.22
C SER A 29 12.14 -3.10 -12.09
N PHE A 30 13.30 -3.76 -12.20
CA PHE A 30 14.39 -3.39 -13.09
C PHE A 30 14.21 -4.06 -14.47
N GLY A 31 13.09 -3.78 -15.13
CA GLY A 31 12.72 -4.40 -16.39
C GLY A 31 11.50 -3.76 -17.05
N THR A 32 10.96 -4.47 -18.04
CA THR A 32 9.71 -4.10 -18.70
C THR A 32 8.54 -4.25 -17.72
N CYS A 33 7.66 -3.25 -17.71
CA CYS A 33 6.46 -3.28 -16.89
C CYS A 33 5.37 -4.06 -17.61
N SER A 34 4.89 -5.15 -17.02
CA SER A 34 3.84 -6.00 -17.59
C SER A 34 2.48 -5.85 -16.90
N PHE A 35 2.39 -5.00 -15.88
CA PHE A 35 1.16 -4.74 -15.12
C PHE A 35 1.09 -3.26 -14.75
N HIS A 36 -0.05 -2.62 -14.98
CA HIS A 36 -0.22 -1.19 -14.83
C HIS A 36 -1.44 -0.88 -13.97
N LEU A 37 -1.29 0.03 -13.01
CA LEU A 37 -2.40 0.55 -12.22
C LEU A 37 -2.92 1.84 -12.83
N THR A 38 -4.22 1.94 -12.99
CA THR A 38 -4.90 3.16 -13.42
C THR A 38 -5.17 4.10 -12.24
N LEU A 39 -5.53 5.35 -12.53
CA LEU A 39 -6.04 6.26 -11.49
C LEU A 39 -7.32 5.70 -10.85
N LEU A 40 -8.18 5.05 -11.64
CA LEU A 40 -9.42 4.46 -11.14
C LEU A 40 -9.15 3.35 -10.12
N ASP A 41 -8.14 2.49 -10.34
CA ASP A 41 -7.71 1.48 -9.35
C ASP A 41 -7.30 2.13 -8.02
N CYS A 42 -6.52 3.22 -8.09
CA CYS A 42 -6.12 4.00 -6.91
C CYS A 42 -7.32 4.66 -6.21
N PHE A 43 -8.29 5.16 -6.95
CA PHE A 43 -9.50 5.76 -6.41
C PHE A 43 -10.39 4.74 -5.70
N HIS A 44 -10.57 3.55 -6.28
CA HIS A 44 -11.25 2.45 -5.62
C HIS A 44 -10.52 1.99 -4.36
N ALA A 45 -9.19 1.90 -4.40
CA ALA A 45 -8.38 1.56 -3.23
C ALA A 45 -8.61 2.53 -2.08
N ILE A 46 -8.56 3.84 -2.33
CA ILE A 46 -8.82 4.89 -1.33
C ILE A 46 -10.26 4.79 -0.82
N ASN A 47 -11.24 4.64 -1.71
CA ASN A 47 -12.64 4.55 -1.32
C ASN A 47 -12.92 3.34 -0.41
N LYS A 48 -12.38 2.18 -0.75
CA LYS A 48 -12.48 0.97 0.10
C LYS A 48 -11.69 1.12 1.40
N ALA A 49 -10.52 1.76 1.38
CA ALA A 49 -9.76 2.05 2.59
C ALA A 49 -10.54 2.93 3.57
N LEU A 50 -11.30 3.92 3.09
CA LEU A 50 -12.22 4.70 3.94
C LEU A 50 -13.34 3.82 4.51
N GLN A 51 -13.94 2.94 3.70
CA GLN A 51 -15.03 2.04 4.13
C GLN A 51 -14.58 1.02 5.16
N TYR A 52 -13.36 0.51 5.06
CA TYR A 52 -12.80 -0.49 5.97
C TYR A 52 -12.04 0.13 7.16
N GLY A 53 -12.02 1.46 7.26
CA GLY A 53 -11.32 2.17 8.35
C GLY A 53 -9.79 2.05 8.29
N PHE A 54 -9.23 1.80 7.11
CA PHE A 54 -7.77 1.79 6.92
C PHE A 54 -7.19 3.20 6.81
N LEU A 55 -8.02 4.17 6.44
CA LEU A 55 -7.64 5.57 6.28
C LEU A 55 -8.60 6.47 7.06
N ASP A 56 -8.06 7.23 8.00
CA ASP A 56 -8.76 8.31 8.68
C ASP A 56 -7.83 9.52 8.81
N PHE A 57 -8.08 10.56 8.03
CA PHE A 57 -7.29 11.79 8.05
C PHE A 57 -7.53 12.65 9.30
N ASN A 58 -8.54 12.37 10.12
CA ASN A 58 -8.69 13.06 11.40
C ASN A 58 -7.67 12.57 12.44
N THR A 59 -7.19 11.33 12.30
CA THR A 59 -6.25 10.70 13.24
C THR A 59 -4.90 10.37 12.59
N PHE A 60 -4.72 10.65 11.30
CA PHE A 60 -3.48 10.35 10.58
C PHE A 60 -2.34 11.26 11.03
N ASP A 61 -1.31 10.69 11.62
CA ASP A 61 -0.10 11.40 12.00
C ASP A 61 0.92 11.41 10.85
N VAL A 62 0.95 12.53 10.12
CA VAL A 62 1.89 12.73 9.01
C VAL A 62 3.34 12.74 9.47
N ASN A 63 3.62 13.25 10.67
CA ASN A 63 4.99 13.32 11.18
C ASN A 63 5.50 11.93 11.54
N GLU A 64 4.66 11.09 12.16
CA GLU A 64 5.00 9.70 12.43
C GLU A 64 5.24 8.92 11.12
N TYR A 65 4.36 9.09 10.13
CA TYR A 65 4.50 8.45 8.83
C TYR A 65 5.82 8.85 8.12
N GLU A 66 6.07 10.16 7.98
CA GLU A 66 7.27 10.68 7.31
C GLU A 66 8.55 10.38 8.10
N HIS A 67 8.47 10.28 9.44
CA HIS A 67 9.61 9.89 10.25
C HIS A 67 10.01 8.43 9.97
N TYR A 68 9.07 7.48 10.07
CA TYR A 68 9.41 6.05 10.01
C TYR A 68 9.53 5.45 8.60
N GLU A 69 9.03 6.13 7.56
CA GLU A 69 9.28 5.71 6.17
C GLU A 69 10.76 5.85 5.76
N ARG A 70 11.50 6.70 6.48
CA ARG A 70 12.92 7.00 6.25
C ARG A 70 13.79 5.82 6.65
N ALA A 71 14.88 5.64 5.92
CA ALA A 71 15.73 4.46 6.09
C ALA A 71 16.47 4.52 7.42
N GLU A 72 16.95 5.70 7.78
CA GLU A 72 17.62 6.01 9.04
C GLU A 72 16.76 5.74 10.28
N ASN A 73 15.42 5.68 10.12
CA ASN A 73 14.49 5.51 11.23
C ASN A 73 13.80 4.14 11.24
N GLY A 74 14.25 3.20 10.39
CA GLY A 74 13.79 1.80 10.41
C GLY A 74 13.13 1.32 9.12
N ASP A 75 12.77 2.22 8.20
CA ASP A 75 12.16 1.93 6.90
C ASP A 75 10.91 1.04 7.02
N PHE A 76 9.86 1.55 7.67
CA PHE A 76 8.60 0.83 7.84
C PHE A 76 7.38 1.71 7.66
N ASN A 77 6.26 1.09 7.31
CA ASN A 77 4.97 1.75 7.17
C ASN A 77 3.85 0.83 7.67
N TRP A 78 2.80 1.42 8.23
CA TRP A 78 1.52 0.75 8.40
C TRP A 78 0.90 0.47 7.03
N ILE A 79 0.41 -0.74 6.84
CA ILE A 79 -0.40 -1.10 5.65
C ILE A 79 -1.88 -1.18 6.03
N ILE A 80 -2.17 -1.71 7.22
CA ILE A 80 -3.49 -1.66 7.83
C ILE A 80 -3.28 -1.20 9.27
N PRO A 81 -3.84 -0.05 9.70
CA PRO A 81 -3.71 0.43 11.07
C PRO A 81 -4.09 -0.65 12.08
N ASN A 82 -3.27 -0.81 13.12
CA ASN A 82 -3.46 -1.82 14.17
C ASN A 82 -3.53 -3.28 13.68
N LYS A 83 -3.06 -3.58 12.46
CA LYS A 83 -2.96 -4.97 11.99
C LYS A 83 -1.66 -5.33 11.28
N PHE A 84 -1.18 -4.50 10.35
CA PHE A 84 0.03 -4.83 9.58
C PHE A 84 1.02 -3.68 9.50
N ILE A 85 2.27 -4.00 9.84
CA ILE A 85 3.45 -3.19 9.52
C ILE A 85 4.29 -3.93 8.48
N ALA A 86 4.67 -3.24 7.41
CA ALA A 86 5.64 -3.71 6.44
C ALA A 86 6.97 -2.98 6.65
N PHE A 87 8.07 -3.71 6.80
CA PHE A 87 9.37 -3.10 7.12
C PHE A 87 10.56 -3.73 6.39
N SER A 88 11.66 -2.98 6.31
CA SER A 88 12.95 -3.46 5.78
C SER A 88 13.58 -4.47 6.74
N GLY A 89 14.19 -5.53 6.21
CA GLY A 89 14.72 -6.63 7.02
C GLY A 89 15.87 -6.23 7.94
N PRO A 90 15.78 -6.52 9.26
CA PRO A 90 16.86 -6.28 10.20
C PRO A 90 18.14 -7.03 9.86
N HIS A 91 19.26 -6.61 10.45
CA HIS A 91 20.56 -7.25 10.35
C HIS A 91 21.08 -7.63 11.75
N SER A 92 22.12 -8.44 11.81
CA SER A 92 22.72 -8.85 13.09
C SER A 92 23.27 -7.66 13.90
N ARG A 93 23.60 -6.52 13.28
CA ARG A 93 24.04 -5.29 13.94
C ARG A 93 23.56 -4.08 13.17
N SER A 94 23.32 -2.98 13.88
CA SER A 94 23.07 -1.68 13.24
C SER A 94 24.38 -1.15 12.67
N LYS A 95 24.38 -0.80 11.37
CA LYS A 95 25.56 -0.27 10.66
C LYS A 95 25.13 0.47 9.41
N ILE A 96 25.94 1.41 8.92
CA ILE A 96 25.76 1.98 7.58
C ILE A 96 26.60 1.16 6.61
N GLU A 97 25.98 0.65 5.55
CA GLU A 97 26.65 -0.12 4.50
C GLU A 97 26.22 0.43 3.14
N ASN A 98 27.18 0.82 2.30
CA ASN A 98 26.93 1.45 0.99
C ASN A 98 25.94 2.63 1.04
N GLY A 99 26.02 3.43 2.11
CA GLY A 99 25.15 4.58 2.35
C GLY A 99 23.72 4.23 2.78
N TYR A 100 23.40 2.97 3.01
CA TYR A 100 22.10 2.55 3.53
C TYR A 100 22.23 2.12 5.01
N PRO A 101 21.39 2.65 5.92
CA PRO A 101 21.40 2.26 7.32
C PRO A 101 20.72 0.90 7.50
N HIS A 102 21.48 -0.06 8.01
CA HIS A 102 20.96 -1.33 8.52
C HIS A 102 20.68 -1.21 10.01
N HIS A 103 19.57 -1.81 10.43
CA HIS A 103 19.09 -1.79 11.80
C HIS A 103 19.11 -3.19 12.40
N ALA A 104 19.53 -3.31 13.65
CA ALA A 104 19.33 -4.51 14.45
C ALA A 104 17.86 -4.65 14.89
N PRO A 105 17.38 -5.87 15.24
CA PRO A 105 16.02 -6.08 15.76
C PRO A 105 15.60 -5.10 16.86
N GLU A 106 16.49 -4.78 17.79
CA GLU A 106 16.24 -3.94 18.97
C GLU A 106 15.84 -2.51 18.61
N ALA A 107 16.27 -2.01 17.44
CA ALA A 107 15.89 -0.69 16.97
C ALA A 107 14.36 -0.56 16.80
N TYR A 108 13.67 -1.66 16.55
CA TYR A 108 12.22 -1.70 16.34
C TYR A 108 11.43 -1.88 17.65
N PHE A 109 12.05 -2.39 18.72
CA PHE A 109 11.32 -2.82 19.92
C PHE A 109 10.51 -1.72 20.60
N PRO A 110 11.02 -0.47 20.78
CA PRO A 110 10.25 0.57 21.44
C PRO A 110 8.93 0.86 20.70
N TYR A 111 9.00 0.97 19.37
CA TYR A 111 7.84 1.20 18.53
C TYR A 111 6.91 -0.02 18.53
N PHE A 112 7.46 -1.22 18.33
CA PHE A 112 6.68 -2.46 18.29
C PHE A 112 5.91 -2.71 19.58
N ARG A 113 6.52 -2.47 20.75
CA ARG A 113 5.84 -2.59 22.05
C ARG A 113 4.75 -1.55 22.23
N LYS A 114 5.05 -0.27 21.92
CA LYS A 114 4.07 0.82 21.99
C LYS A 114 2.82 0.52 21.15
N HIS A 115 3.02 -0.08 19.98
CA HIS A 115 1.96 -0.38 19.02
C HIS A 115 1.48 -1.85 19.05
N LYS A 116 1.75 -2.57 20.15
CA LYS A 116 1.23 -3.92 20.41
C LYS A 116 1.51 -4.92 19.28
N VAL A 117 2.69 -4.84 18.69
CA VAL A 117 3.20 -5.89 17.80
C VAL A 117 3.49 -7.13 18.63
N THR A 118 2.91 -8.24 18.22
CA THR A 118 3.08 -9.55 18.87
C THR A 118 3.87 -10.51 18.00
N THR A 119 3.74 -10.37 16.67
CA THR A 119 4.16 -11.41 15.73
C THR A 119 5.04 -10.82 14.63
N ILE A 120 6.20 -11.42 14.41
CA ILE A 120 7.16 -11.07 13.37
C ILE A 120 7.21 -12.19 12.33
N ILE A 121 7.08 -11.84 11.05
CA ILE A 121 7.19 -12.79 9.94
C ILE A 121 8.35 -12.38 9.03
N ARG A 122 9.36 -13.26 8.92
CA ARG A 122 10.51 -13.11 8.04
C ARG A 122 10.34 -13.92 6.76
N LEU A 123 10.51 -13.26 5.62
CA LEU A 123 10.32 -13.85 4.27
C LEU A 123 11.62 -14.02 3.47
N ASN A 124 12.75 -13.65 4.05
CA ASN A 124 14.07 -13.67 3.40
C ASN A 124 15.08 -14.51 4.20
N LYS A 125 16.27 -14.70 3.62
CA LYS A 125 17.39 -15.34 4.28
C LYS A 125 17.69 -14.75 5.65
N LYS A 126 18.24 -15.58 6.54
CA LYS A 126 18.49 -15.23 7.94
C LYS A 126 19.69 -14.28 8.07
N LEU A 127 19.42 -12.97 8.05
CA LEU A 127 20.42 -11.92 8.27
C LEU A 127 20.60 -11.53 9.75
N TYR A 128 19.80 -12.14 10.63
CA TYR A 128 19.85 -11.99 12.08
C TYR A 128 19.29 -13.27 12.74
N ASP A 129 19.59 -13.49 14.02
CA ASP A 129 19.01 -14.62 14.77
C ASP A 129 17.59 -14.28 15.24
N ALA A 130 16.63 -15.15 14.92
CA ALA A 130 15.22 -15.03 15.35
C ALA A 130 15.09 -14.93 16.88
N LYS A 131 16.03 -15.53 17.63
CA LYS A 131 16.07 -15.46 19.10
C LYS A 131 16.04 -14.05 19.64
N ARG A 132 16.60 -13.08 18.92
CA ARG A 132 16.59 -11.67 19.33
C ARG A 132 15.17 -11.11 19.48
N PHE A 133 14.22 -11.58 18.66
CA PHE A 133 12.81 -11.21 18.83
C PHE A 133 12.11 -12.09 19.87
N THR A 134 12.35 -13.40 19.87
CA THR A 134 11.66 -14.31 20.82
C THR A 134 12.05 -14.06 22.27
N ASP A 135 13.33 -13.81 22.54
CA ASP A 135 13.83 -13.47 23.88
C ASP A 135 13.30 -12.10 24.35
N ALA A 136 12.87 -11.25 23.41
CA ALA A 136 12.25 -9.96 23.69
C ALA A 136 10.72 -10.02 23.83
N GLY A 137 10.11 -11.21 23.72
CA GLY A 137 8.68 -11.46 23.91
C GLY A 137 7.83 -11.42 22.64
N PHE A 138 8.43 -11.44 21.44
CA PHE A 138 7.69 -11.50 20.18
C PHE A 138 7.65 -12.93 19.63
N GLU A 139 6.53 -13.33 19.03
CA GLU A 139 6.50 -14.53 18.20
C GLU A 139 7.26 -14.29 16.89
N HIS A 140 7.98 -15.29 16.41
CA HIS A 140 8.78 -15.18 15.20
C HIS A 140 8.55 -16.38 14.27
N PHE A 141 8.23 -16.10 13.02
CA PHE A 141 7.98 -17.11 11.99
C PHE A 141 8.86 -16.88 10.76
N ASP A 142 9.49 -17.95 10.28
CA ASP A 142 10.23 -17.97 9.02
C ASP A 142 9.36 -18.58 7.92
N LEU A 143 9.01 -17.78 6.90
CA LEU A 143 8.28 -18.19 5.69
C LEU A 143 9.08 -17.80 4.45
N PHE A 144 10.26 -18.42 4.29
CA PHE A 144 11.20 -18.09 3.22
C PHE A 144 10.67 -18.46 1.83
N PHE A 145 10.89 -17.57 0.87
CA PHE A 145 10.88 -17.86 -0.57
C PHE A 145 11.82 -16.90 -1.30
N ALA A 146 12.30 -17.32 -2.47
CA ALA A 146 13.35 -16.65 -3.23
C ALA A 146 13.04 -15.17 -3.55
N ASP A 147 14.08 -14.33 -3.70
CA ASP A 147 13.87 -12.91 -4.00
C ASP A 147 13.32 -12.70 -5.41
N GLY A 148 12.31 -11.84 -5.56
CA GLY A 148 11.64 -11.59 -6.84
C GLY A 148 10.71 -12.71 -7.34
N SER A 149 10.62 -13.86 -6.66
CA SER A 149 9.68 -14.93 -7.00
C SER A 149 8.30 -14.73 -6.37
N THR A 150 7.39 -15.68 -6.60
CA THR A 150 6.04 -15.74 -6.03
C THR A 150 5.98 -16.79 -4.91
N PRO A 151 5.17 -16.59 -3.85
CA PRO A 151 5.03 -17.58 -2.78
C PRO A 151 4.24 -18.80 -3.29
N SER A 152 4.51 -19.97 -2.71
CA SER A 152 3.68 -21.16 -2.91
C SER A 152 2.34 -21.05 -2.16
N ASP A 153 1.35 -21.86 -2.56
CA ASP A 153 0.07 -21.93 -1.84
C ASP A 153 0.24 -22.33 -0.38
N THR A 154 1.21 -23.20 -0.07
CA THR A 154 1.54 -23.58 1.32
C THR A 154 1.99 -22.36 2.13
N ILE A 155 2.86 -21.51 1.55
CA ILE A 155 3.31 -20.27 2.21
C ILE A 155 2.15 -19.31 2.41
N VAL A 156 1.30 -19.11 1.39
CA VAL A 156 0.13 -18.23 1.50
C VAL A 156 -0.82 -18.71 2.60
N LYS A 157 -1.18 -19.99 2.62
CA LYS A 157 -2.08 -20.56 3.64
C LYS A 157 -1.48 -20.46 5.05
N THR A 158 -0.18 -20.73 5.18
CA THR A 158 0.51 -20.61 6.47
C THR A 158 0.55 -19.16 6.96
N PHE A 159 0.87 -18.22 6.07
CA PHE A 159 0.85 -16.79 6.38
C PHE A 159 -0.52 -16.32 6.85
N LEU A 160 -1.58 -16.67 6.11
CA LEU A 160 -2.96 -16.32 6.46
C LEU A 160 -3.34 -16.89 7.82
N ASN A 161 -3.02 -18.16 8.08
CA ASN A 161 -3.31 -18.80 9.36
C ASN A 161 -2.59 -18.11 10.54
N ILE A 162 -1.31 -17.76 10.39
CA ILE A 162 -0.58 -17.00 11.43
C ILE A 162 -1.27 -15.65 11.67
N CYS A 163 -1.60 -14.93 10.59
CA CYS A 163 -2.20 -13.60 10.71
C CYS A 163 -3.62 -13.62 11.30
N GLU A 164 -4.40 -14.66 11.03
CA GLU A 164 -5.75 -14.85 11.57
C GLU A 164 -5.76 -15.18 13.06
N ASN A 165 -4.69 -15.82 13.57
CA ASN A 165 -4.57 -16.21 14.97
C ASN A 165 -3.69 -15.27 15.82
N ALA A 166 -2.97 -14.32 15.19
CA ALA A 166 -2.16 -13.34 15.91
C ALA A 166 -3.03 -12.43 16.80
N GLU A 167 -2.70 -12.37 18.09
CA GLU A 167 -3.43 -11.58 19.11
C GLU A 167 -3.26 -10.07 18.92
N GLY A 168 -2.14 -9.63 18.35
CA GLY A 168 -1.81 -8.23 18.12
C GLY A 168 -1.41 -7.92 16.68
N VAL A 169 -0.57 -6.90 16.54
CA VAL A 169 -0.09 -6.41 15.25
C VAL A 169 0.96 -7.37 14.69
N VAL A 170 0.87 -7.64 13.39
CA VAL A 170 1.82 -8.48 12.66
C VAL A 170 2.79 -7.59 11.88
N ALA A 171 4.07 -7.69 12.19
CA ALA A 171 5.13 -7.02 11.43
C ALA A 171 5.78 -8.00 10.45
N VAL A 172 5.74 -7.68 9.17
CA VAL A 172 6.21 -8.56 8.08
C VAL A 172 7.39 -7.90 7.37
N HIS A 173 8.46 -8.65 7.16
CA HIS A 173 9.61 -8.16 6.40
C HIS A 173 10.16 -9.19 5.43
N CYS A 174 10.82 -8.68 4.39
CA CYS A 174 11.73 -9.44 3.55
C CYS A 174 13.08 -8.73 3.59
N LYS A 175 13.77 -8.57 2.45
CA LYS A 175 14.98 -7.74 2.36
C LYS A 175 14.63 -6.24 2.40
N ALA A 176 13.94 -5.72 1.37
CA ALA A 176 13.53 -4.32 1.33
C ALA A 176 12.14 -4.06 1.95
N GLY A 177 11.39 -5.12 2.30
CA GLY A 177 10.02 -4.98 2.80
C GLY A 177 9.01 -4.54 1.73
N LEU A 178 9.25 -4.84 0.44
CA LEU A 178 8.46 -4.33 -0.69
C LEU A 178 7.76 -5.45 -1.48
N GLY A 179 8.52 -6.27 -2.22
CA GLY A 179 7.95 -7.33 -3.08
C GLY A 179 7.26 -8.42 -2.28
N ARG A 180 8.04 -9.38 -1.77
CA ARG A 180 7.55 -10.54 -0.97
C ARG A 180 6.58 -10.14 0.14
N THR A 181 6.94 -9.11 0.91
CA THR A 181 6.14 -8.55 2.00
C THR A 181 4.79 -8.03 1.52
N GLY A 182 4.79 -7.17 0.49
CA GLY A 182 3.56 -6.64 -0.08
C GLY A 182 2.66 -7.74 -0.63
N THR A 183 3.23 -8.77 -1.28
CA THR A 183 2.48 -9.89 -1.87
C THR A 183 1.70 -10.69 -0.82
N LEU A 184 2.31 -11.04 0.31
CA LEU A 184 1.60 -11.80 1.34
C LEU A 184 0.57 -10.94 2.08
N ILE A 185 0.90 -9.68 2.41
CA ILE A 185 -0.09 -8.76 3.00
C ILE A 185 -1.27 -8.53 2.02
N ALA A 186 -1.00 -8.46 0.72
CA ALA A 186 -2.05 -8.35 -0.30
C ALA A 186 -2.98 -9.56 -0.31
N CYS A 187 -2.45 -10.77 -0.12
CA CYS A 187 -3.27 -11.98 -0.02
C CYS A 187 -4.26 -11.87 1.16
N TYR A 188 -3.81 -11.35 2.31
CA TYR A 188 -4.69 -11.11 3.46
C TYR A 188 -5.77 -10.07 3.14
N ILE A 189 -5.39 -8.94 2.53
CA ILE A 189 -6.35 -7.88 2.19
C ILE A 189 -7.43 -8.40 1.23
N MET A 190 -7.04 -9.09 0.15
CA MET A 190 -7.99 -9.67 -0.79
C MET A 190 -8.92 -10.68 -0.12
N LYS A 191 -8.38 -11.57 0.73
CA LYS A 191 -9.20 -12.57 1.44
C LYS A 191 -10.20 -11.93 2.40
N HIS A 192 -9.75 -11.05 3.28
CA HIS A 192 -10.59 -10.56 4.37
C HIS A 192 -11.47 -9.38 3.99
N TYR A 193 -11.05 -8.56 3.02
CA TYR A 193 -11.72 -7.32 2.63
C TYR A 193 -12.25 -7.34 1.20
N ARG A 194 -12.02 -8.42 0.44
CA ARG A 194 -12.59 -8.61 -0.91
C ARG A 194 -12.25 -7.44 -1.86
N MET A 195 -11.06 -6.85 -1.68
CA MET A 195 -10.47 -5.90 -2.62
C MET A 195 -9.93 -6.65 -3.83
N THR A 196 -9.94 -6.03 -5.01
CA THR A 196 -9.28 -6.60 -6.19
C THR A 196 -7.76 -6.57 -5.99
N ALA A 197 -7.03 -7.36 -6.77
CA ALA A 197 -5.57 -7.32 -6.78
C ALA A 197 -5.06 -5.93 -7.14
N ALA A 198 -5.65 -5.27 -8.16
CA ALA A 198 -5.27 -3.92 -8.56
C ALA A 198 -5.49 -2.89 -7.43
N GLU A 199 -6.67 -2.87 -6.80
CA GLU A 199 -6.98 -1.99 -5.66
C GLU A 199 -6.05 -2.27 -4.47
N THR A 200 -5.76 -3.54 -4.20
CA THR A 200 -4.90 -3.95 -3.08
C THR A 200 -3.47 -3.51 -3.32
N ILE A 201 -2.92 -3.73 -4.52
CA ILE A 201 -1.58 -3.28 -4.88
C ILE A 201 -1.52 -1.75 -4.80
N ALA A 202 -2.53 -1.04 -5.30
CA ALA A 202 -2.62 0.41 -5.21
C ALA A 202 -2.60 0.88 -3.74
N TRP A 203 -3.43 0.29 -2.87
CA TRP A 203 -3.46 0.61 -1.44
C TRP A 203 -2.10 0.40 -0.76
N ILE A 204 -1.47 -0.77 -0.96
CA ILE A 204 -0.16 -1.04 -0.37
C ILE A 204 0.89 -0.05 -0.90
N ARG A 205 0.84 0.32 -2.18
CA ARG A 205 1.78 1.30 -2.76
C ARG A 205 1.55 2.73 -2.28
N ILE A 206 0.32 3.11 -1.98
CA ILE A 206 0.01 4.41 -1.36
C ILE A 206 0.68 4.51 0.01
N ASN A 207 0.63 3.43 0.80
CA ASN A 207 1.23 3.41 2.14
C ASN A 207 2.74 3.10 2.15
N ARG A 208 3.21 2.31 1.18
CA ARG A 208 4.60 1.87 1.07
C ARG A 208 5.00 1.75 -0.41
N PRO A 209 5.49 2.85 -1.01
CA PRO A 209 5.79 2.91 -2.44
C PRO A 209 6.76 1.82 -2.92
N GLY A 210 6.45 1.21 -4.07
CA GLY A 210 7.26 0.17 -4.70
C GLY A 210 6.94 -1.26 -4.25
N SER A 211 5.94 -1.46 -3.40
CA SER A 211 5.48 -2.79 -2.98
C SER A 211 4.83 -3.59 -4.12
N VAL A 212 4.94 -4.92 -4.04
CA VAL A 212 4.53 -5.92 -5.06
C VAL A 212 5.23 -5.70 -6.40
N ILE A 213 6.17 -6.58 -6.74
CA ILE A 213 7.14 -6.32 -7.82
C ILE A 213 7.14 -7.43 -8.86
N GLY A 214 7.13 -7.04 -10.14
CA GLY A 214 7.29 -7.93 -11.28
C GLY A 214 6.21 -9.03 -11.33
N PRO A 215 6.59 -10.32 -11.41
CA PRO A 215 5.66 -11.45 -11.50
C PRO A 215 4.64 -11.54 -10.36
N GLN A 216 4.96 -10.95 -9.20
CA GLN A 216 4.08 -10.96 -8.03
C GLN A 216 2.75 -10.23 -8.28
N GLN A 217 2.71 -9.28 -9.22
CA GLN A 217 1.47 -8.58 -9.56
C GLN A 217 0.47 -9.51 -10.25
N HIS A 218 0.95 -10.30 -11.22
CA HIS A 218 0.13 -11.29 -11.94
C HIS A 218 -0.29 -12.43 -11.02
N PHE A 219 0.60 -12.88 -10.14
CA PHE A 219 0.25 -13.85 -9.09
C PHE A 219 -0.96 -13.41 -8.25
N LEU A 220 -1.02 -12.14 -7.84
CA LEU A 220 -2.18 -11.65 -7.08
C LEU A 220 -3.46 -11.62 -7.91
N MET A 221 -3.37 -11.32 -9.22
CA MET A 221 -4.52 -11.40 -10.13
C MET A 221 -5.05 -12.83 -10.20
N ASP A 222 -4.16 -13.81 -10.35
CA ASP A 222 -4.51 -15.23 -10.45
C ASP A 222 -5.13 -15.74 -9.13
N LYS A 223 -4.61 -15.30 -7.98
CA LYS A 223 -5.11 -15.69 -6.65
C LYS A 223 -6.41 -14.99 -6.24
N GLN A 224 -6.82 -13.93 -6.91
CA GLN A 224 -7.92 -13.07 -6.46
C GLN A 224 -9.22 -13.85 -6.22
N ALA A 225 -9.65 -14.65 -7.21
CA ALA A 225 -10.92 -15.38 -7.14
C ALA A 225 -10.92 -16.43 -6.02
N GLU A 226 -9.81 -17.15 -5.86
CA GLU A 226 -9.62 -18.13 -4.80
C GLU A 226 -9.67 -17.47 -3.42
N LEU A 227 -8.88 -16.41 -3.20
CA LEU A 227 -8.81 -15.71 -1.92
C LEU A 227 -10.14 -15.07 -1.55
N TRP A 228 -10.88 -14.52 -2.51
CA TRP A 228 -12.23 -14.02 -2.27
C TRP A 228 -13.17 -15.13 -1.79
N THR A 229 -13.14 -16.29 -2.45
CA THR A 229 -13.95 -17.46 -2.10
C THR A 229 -13.60 -17.97 -0.70
N GLU A 230 -12.31 -18.14 -0.39
CA GLU A 230 -11.85 -18.53 0.95
C GLU A 230 -12.25 -17.50 2.01
N GLY A 231 -12.23 -16.22 1.66
CA GLY A 231 -12.68 -15.12 2.49
C GLY A 231 -14.17 -15.16 2.79
N ASP A 232 -14.99 -15.44 1.78
CA ASP A 232 -16.44 -15.62 1.91
C ASP A 232 -16.75 -16.80 2.84
N ILE A 233 -16.05 -17.93 2.66
CA ILE A 233 -16.16 -19.11 3.54
C ILE A 233 -15.74 -18.76 4.97
N PHE A 234 -14.62 -18.05 5.15
CA PHE A 234 -14.12 -17.65 6.47
C PHE A 234 -15.13 -16.76 7.22
N ARG A 235 -15.67 -15.73 6.55
CA ARG A 235 -16.68 -14.83 7.13
C ARG A 235 -17.99 -15.58 7.44
N ALA A 236 -18.39 -16.53 6.58
CA ALA A 236 -19.57 -17.37 6.83
C ALA A 236 -19.38 -18.26 8.07
N LYS A 237 -18.22 -18.90 8.23
CA LYS A 237 -17.87 -19.70 9.41
C LYS A 237 -17.87 -18.87 10.69
N LEU A 238 -17.32 -17.66 10.68
CA LEU A 238 -17.34 -16.78 11.85
C LEU A 238 -18.77 -16.39 12.25
N LYS A 239 -19.65 -16.10 11.28
CA LYS A 239 -21.07 -15.83 11.55
C LYS A 239 -21.78 -17.08 12.10
N GLY A 240 -21.47 -18.26 11.56
CA GLY A 240 -21.98 -19.54 12.04
C GLY A 240 -21.52 -19.86 13.46
N ASN A 241 -20.22 -19.73 13.75
CA ASN A 241 -19.64 -19.93 15.08
C ASN A 241 -20.17 -18.93 16.09
N ARG A 242 -20.40 -17.66 15.71
CA ARG A 242 -21.08 -16.69 16.58
C ARG A 242 -22.51 -17.12 16.89
N LYS A 243 -23.27 -17.61 15.91
CA LYS A 243 -24.60 -18.16 16.16
C LYS A 243 -24.55 -19.36 17.10
N ILE A 244 -23.64 -20.31 16.88
CA ILE A 244 -23.44 -21.48 17.73
C ILE A 244 -22.97 -21.09 19.14
N ALA A 245 -22.05 -20.14 19.28
CA ALA A 245 -21.58 -19.64 20.58
C ALA A 245 -22.69 -18.94 21.35
N VAL A 246 -23.52 -18.12 20.68
CA VAL A 246 -24.72 -17.52 21.30
C VAL A 246 -25.72 -18.61 21.71
N THR A 247 -25.96 -19.62 20.88
CA THR A 247 -26.80 -20.76 21.24
C THR A 247 -26.22 -21.57 22.41
N ARG A 248 -24.89 -21.76 22.46
CA ARG A 248 -24.18 -22.47 23.54
C ARG A 248 -24.19 -21.69 24.85
N ILE A 249 -24.08 -20.36 24.83
CA ILE A 249 -24.28 -19.51 26.01
C ILE A 249 -25.69 -19.71 26.57
N LEU A 250 -26.69 -19.85 25.70
CA LEU A 250 -28.08 -20.10 26.08
C LEU A 250 -28.34 -21.56 26.53
N SER A 251 -27.44 -22.50 26.22
CA SER A 251 -27.62 -23.94 26.49
C SER A 251 -26.49 -24.56 27.31
N GLY A 252 -25.79 -23.75 28.12
CA GLY A 252 -24.43 -24.00 28.62
C GLY A 252 -24.03 -25.43 28.94
N VAL A 253 -23.11 -26.00 28.15
CA VAL A 253 -21.96 -26.88 28.53
C VAL A 253 -20.92 -26.90 27.38
N ASP A 254 -19.64 -27.09 27.72
CA ASP A 254 -18.42 -27.02 26.92
C ASP A 254 -18.18 -28.17 25.92
N ASP A 255 -17.35 -27.90 24.90
CA ASP A 255 -16.40 -28.88 24.36
C ASP A 255 -15.27 -28.22 23.54
N ILE A 256 -14.02 -28.53 23.89
CA ILE A 256 -12.77 -28.08 23.24
C ILE A 256 -12.21 -29.22 22.40
N SER A 257 -11.74 -28.94 21.18
CA SER A 257 -10.85 -29.85 20.45
C SER A 257 -9.78 -29.09 19.68
N ILE A 258 -8.52 -29.43 19.97
CA ILE A 258 -7.28 -28.93 19.35
C ILE A 258 -6.70 -30.07 18.49
N ASN A 259 -6.35 -29.80 17.24
CA ASN A 259 -5.61 -30.75 16.41
C ASN A 259 -4.52 -30.03 15.58
N ASP A 260 -3.41 -29.69 16.24
CA ASP A 260 -2.31 -28.87 15.68
C ASP A 260 -1.05 -29.67 15.25
N THR A 261 -1.02 -30.98 15.48
CA THR A 261 0.23 -31.76 15.35
C THR A 261 0.52 -32.30 13.95
N ARG A 262 -0.50 -32.51 13.09
CA ARG A 262 -0.30 -33.06 11.73
C ARG A 262 0.20 -32.04 10.71
N ASN A 263 -0.12 -30.76 10.87
CA ASN A 263 0.20 -29.72 9.87
C ASN A 263 1.71 -29.39 9.83
N ARG A 264 2.40 -29.56 10.96
CA ARG A 264 3.81 -29.17 11.16
C ARG A 264 4.81 -29.99 10.33
N ARG A 265 4.48 -31.23 9.93
CA ARG A 265 5.38 -32.13 9.17
C ARG A 265 5.38 -31.83 7.66
N THR A 266 4.23 -31.50 7.09
CA THR A 266 4.12 -31.17 5.65
C THR A 266 4.77 -29.82 5.35
N ILE A 267 4.63 -28.85 6.26
CA ILE A 267 5.24 -27.51 6.17
C ILE A 267 6.76 -27.56 6.03
N ARG A 268 7.46 -28.46 6.76
CA ARG A 268 8.92 -28.57 6.68
C ARG A 268 9.42 -28.96 5.28
N LYS A 269 8.69 -29.83 4.58
CA LYS A 269 9.11 -30.40 3.30
C LYS A 269 9.02 -29.42 2.13
N ASP A 270 8.04 -28.52 2.15
CA ASP A 270 7.88 -27.45 1.14
C ASP A 270 8.82 -26.25 1.39
N ILE A 271 9.24 -26.02 2.65
CA ILE A 271 10.24 -24.99 2.98
C ILE A 271 11.64 -25.43 2.52
N GLU A 272 11.95 -26.73 2.59
CA GLU A 272 13.22 -27.30 2.10
C GLU A 272 13.41 -27.21 0.57
N LEU A 273 12.34 -26.95 -0.19
CA LEU A 273 12.39 -26.78 -1.65
C LEU A 273 13.15 -25.50 -2.09
N TYR A 274 13.34 -24.55 -1.17
CA TYR A 274 14.15 -23.36 -1.40
C TYR A 274 15.49 -23.49 -0.65
N SER A 275 16.47 -24.15 -1.26
CA SER A 275 17.83 -24.25 -0.72
C SER A 275 18.51 -22.86 -0.67
N ASP A 276 19.15 -22.55 0.44
CA ASP A 276 19.83 -21.27 0.69
C ASP A 276 21.12 -21.11 -0.14
N GLU A 277 21.57 -22.15 -0.85
CA GLU A 277 22.94 -22.26 -1.37
C GLU A 277 23.22 -21.43 -2.64
N ASP A 278 22.20 -21.11 -3.47
CA ASP A 278 22.42 -20.55 -4.82
C ASP A 278 22.53 -19.01 -4.92
N GLU A 279 22.25 -18.28 -3.83
CA GLU A 279 22.09 -16.81 -3.88
C GLU A 279 23.28 -16.03 -3.25
N THR A 280 24.34 -16.73 -2.83
CA THR A 280 25.32 -16.18 -1.88
C THR A 280 26.30 -15.15 -2.47
N ASN A 281 26.35 -14.97 -3.81
CA ASN A 281 27.30 -14.07 -4.48
C ASN A 281 26.68 -13.11 -5.52
N CYS A 282 25.35 -13.00 -5.65
CA CYS A 282 24.71 -12.15 -6.66
C CYS A 282 23.87 -11.02 -6.04
N VAL A 283 23.90 -9.83 -6.65
CA VAL A 283 23.11 -8.67 -6.23
C VAL A 283 21.61 -8.94 -6.44
N THR A 284 20.87 -9.04 -5.33
CA THR A 284 19.43 -9.36 -5.34
C THR A 284 18.56 -8.15 -5.74
N GLN A 285 17.28 -8.37 -6.06
CA GLN A 285 16.33 -7.29 -6.31
C GLN A 285 16.19 -6.39 -5.06
N GLY A 286 16.16 -6.99 -3.87
CA GLY A 286 16.14 -6.30 -2.59
C GLY A 286 17.34 -5.37 -2.37
N ASP A 287 18.56 -5.77 -2.79
CA ASP A 287 19.76 -4.91 -2.71
C ASP A 287 19.61 -3.66 -3.59
N LYS A 288 19.19 -3.86 -4.84
CA LYS A 288 19.01 -2.75 -5.79
C LYS A 288 17.96 -1.74 -5.30
N LEU A 289 16.90 -2.22 -4.64
CA LEU A 289 15.86 -1.37 -4.06
C LEU A 289 16.37 -0.53 -2.88
N ARG A 290 17.16 -1.13 -1.98
CA ARG A 290 17.79 -0.39 -0.86
C ARG A 290 18.74 0.69 -1.38
N ALA A 291 19.55 0.37 -2.39
CA ALA A 291 20.45 1.33 -3.05
C ALA A 291 19.71 2.46 -3.80
N LEU A 292 18.49 2.21 -4.30
CA LEU A 292 17.64 3.27 -4.85
C LEU A 292 17.12 4.19 -3.76
N LYS A 293 16.71 3.63 -2.61
CA LYS A 293 16.20 4.41 -1.46
C LYS A 293 17.27 5.33 -0.87
N SER A 294 18.50 4.86 -0.65
CA SER A 294 19.58 5.69 -0.09
C SER A 294 19.87 6.92 -0.96
N ARG A 295 19.82 6.77 -2.29
CA ARG A 295 20.02 7.89 -3.24
C ARG A 295 18.91 8.93 -3.21
N ARG A 296 17.68 8.57 -2.85
CA ARG A 296 16.56 9.53 -2.76
C ARG A 296 16.69 10.45 -1.55
N GLN A 297 17.27 9.97 -0.45
CA GLN A 297 17.46 10.76 0.77
C GLN A 297 18.59 11.79 0.67
N ALA A 298 19.56 11.60 -0.23
CA ALA A 298 20.63 12.57 -0.46
C ALA A 298 20.16 13.86 -1.18
N LYS A 299 18.95 13.86 -1.75
CA LYS A 299 18.34 15.09 -2.27
C LYS A 299 17.51 15.73 -1.15
N ALA A 300 17.94 16.91 -0.71
CA ALA A 300 17.17 17.78 0.19
C ALA A 300 15.70 17.90 -0.29
N PRO A 301 14.73 18.08 0.61
CA PRO A 301 13.32 18.11 0.25
C PRO A 301 13.05 19.39 -0.56
N THR A 302 13.10 19.31 -1.89
CA THR A 302 12.33 20.21 -2.76
C THR A 302 10.88 19.72 -2.80
N ALA A 303 10.29 19.51 -1.63
CA ALA A 303 8.89 19.21 -1.49
C ALA A 303 8.28 20.46 -0.85
N SER A 304 7.52 21.21 -1.64
CA SER A 304 6.57 22.17 -1.09
C SER A 304 5.73 21.44 -0.04
N PRO A 305 5.62 21.93 1.20
CA PRO A 305 4.82 21.27 2.21
C PRO A 305 3.39 21.09 1.69
N LEU A 306 2.85 19.88 1.80
CA LEU A 306 1.43 19.57 1.52
C LEU A 306 0.46 20.46 2.33
N THR A 307 0.97 21.19 3.32
CA THR A 307 0.27 22.19 4.13
C THR A 307 -0.41 23.31 3.33
N VAL A 308 0.07 23.66 2.13
CA VAL A 308 -0.52 24.78 1.35
C VAL A 308 -1.89 24.42 0.73
N ILE A 309 -2.19 23.14 0.51
CA ILE A 309 -3.47 22.75 -0.13
C ILE A 309 -4.61 22.60 0.90
N LEU A 310 -4.29 22.31 2.16
CA LEU A 310 -5.31 22.10 3.20
C LEU A 310 -5.96 23.39 3.73
N GLN A 311 -5.28 24.54 3.69
CA GLN A 311 -5.83 25.79 4.24
C GLN A 311 -6.66 26.62 3.24
N SER A 312 -6.44 26.46 1.92
CA SER A 312 -7.13 27.29 0.91
C SER A 312 -8.59 26.89 0.66
N SER A 313 -9.02 25.71 1.15
CA SER A 313 -10.37 25.18 0.93
C SER A 313 -11.39 25.62 1.98
N VAL A 314 -10.98 26.30 3.06
CA VAL A 314 -11.85 26.66 4.20
C VAL A 314 -12.34 28.12 4.16
N GLN A 315 -11.89 28.96 3.22
CA GLN A 315 -12.22 30.39 3.21
C GLN A 315 -12.99 30.92 1.98
N LYS A 316 -13.51 30.06 1.11
CA LYS A 316 -14.44 30.50 0.04
C LYS A 316 -15.82 29.92 0.26
N ASN A 317 -16.53 30.46 1.24
CA ASN A 317 -18.00 30.53 1.27
C ASN A 317 -18.44 31.58 2.31
N LYS A 318 -18.30 32.85 1.94
CA LYS A 318 -19.16 33.93 2.43
C LYS A 318 -19.55 34.79 1.23
N THR A 319 -20.67 34.43 0.62
CA THR A 319 -21.48 35.32 -0.19
C THR A 319 -21.89 36.50 0.69
N SER A 320 -21.58 37.72 0.26
CA SER A 320 -22.15 38.95 0.81
C SER A 320 -23.06 39.55 -0.26
N GLU A 321 -24.33 39.70 0.09
CA GLU A 321 -25.34 40.45 -0.68
C GLU A 321 -24.97 41.94 -0.72
N PRO A 322 -25.27 42.68 -1.80
CA PRO A 322 -25.07 44.12 -1.82
C PRO A 322 -26.30 44.83 -1.27
N SER A 323 -26.14 45.53 -0.14
CA SER A 323 -27.11 46.51 0.35
C SER A 323 -26.89 47.88 -0.31
N ILE A 324 -27.97 48.43 -0.84
CA ILE A 324 -28.11 49.76 -1.44
C ILE A 324 -28.05 50.83 -0.34
N SER A 325 -27.26 51.89 -0.53
CA SER A 325 -27.58 53.22 0.00
C SER A 325 -26.85 54.32 -0.78
N ASP A 326 -27.62 55.33 -1.15
CA ASP A 326 -27.29 56.51 -1.94
C ASP A 326 -26.13 57.36 -1.41
N SER A 327 -25.32 57.90 -2.34
CA SER A 327 -24.99 59.32 -2.30
C SER A 327 -24.45 59.79 -3.66
N THR A 328 -25.04 60.88 -4.11
CA THR A 328 -24.78 61.70 -5.29
C THR A 328 -23.32 62.12 -5.46
N ASP A 329 -22.78 62.02 -6.68
CA ASP A 329 -22.14 63.18 -7.30
C ASP A 329 -21.93 63.06 -8.82
N ILE A 330 -22.07 64.22 -9.45
CA ILE A 330 -22.21 64.47 -10.89
C ILE A 330 -20.84 64.59 -11.56
N THR A 331 -20.60 63.92 -12.70
CA THR A 331 -20.07 64.56 -13.93
C THR A 331 -19.97 63.62 -15.16
N LYS A 332 -20.56 64.12 -16.26
CA LYS A 332 -20.39 63.87 -17.72
C LYS A 332 -19.07 63.14 -18.11
N ARG A 333 -18.96 62.28 -19.15
CA ARG A 333 -19.42 62.44 -20.55
C ARG A 333 -19.05 61.19 -21.40
N THR A 334 -19.80 61.00 -22.49
CA THR A 334 -19.46 60.41 -23.83
C THR A 334 -19.34 58.90 -24.08
N THR A 335 -20.45 58.34 -24.57
CA THR A 335 -20.65 57.57 -25.83
C THR A 335 -19.45 57.10 -26.66
N ARG A 336 -19.43 55.81 -27.05
CA ARG A 336 -19.61 55.36 -28.46
C ARG A 336 -19.69 53.82 -28.59
N SER A 337 -20.78 53.41 -29.22
CA SER A 337 -21.05 52.15 -29.90
C SER A 337 -20.15 51.91 -31.12
N ALA A 338 -19.86 50.65 -31.48
CA ALA A 338 -20.26 50.05 -32.76
C ALA A 338 -19.64 48.65 -32.97
N ALA A 339 -20.52 47.73 -33.37
CA ALA A 339 -20.22 46.43 -33.95
C ALA A 339 -19.85 46.55 -35.45
N ARG A 340 -19.07 45.61 -36.01
CA ARG A 340 -19.39 44.81 -37.21
C ARG A 340 -18.23 43.97 -37.77
N LYS A 341 -18.48 42.66 -37.87
CA LYS A 341 -18.57 41.79 -39.07
C LYS A 341 -17.42 41.66 -40.09
N LYS A 342 -17.28 40.37 -40.48
CA LYS A 342 -16.99 39.73 -41.80
C LYS A 342 -15.50 39.59 -42.18
N SER A 343 -14.96 38.38 -42.34
CA SER A 343 -15.20 37.29 -43.35
C SER A 343 -14.41 37.48 -44.65
N LEU A 344 -13.50 36.54 -44.95
CA LEU A 344 -13.14 36.00 -46.28
C LEU A 344 -12.19 34.79 -46.03
N LYS A 345 -12.52 33.54 -46.44
CA LYS A 345 -12.19 32.88 -47.74
C LYS A 345 -10.72 33.07 -48.14
N SER A 346 -9.95 32.13 -48.67
CA SER A 346 -10.06 30.72 -49.08
C SER A 346 -8.73 30.43 -49.82
N SER A 347 -8.15 29.22 -49.75
CA SER A 347 -7.57 28.52 -50.93
C SER A 347 -6.74 27.28 -50.54
N GLN A 348 -6.86 26.28 -51.42
CA GLN A 348 -6.14 25.01 -51.55
C GLN A 348 -4.61 25.24 -51.72
N SER A 349 -3.66 24.29 -51.71
CA SER A 349 -3.61 22.87 -52.11
C SER A 349 -2.23 22.28 -51.72
N VAL A 350 -2.17 20.95 -51.44
CA VAL A 350 -1.20 19.91 -51.94
C VAL A 350 0.32 20.23 -51.80
N GLN A 351 1.20 19.44 -51.18
CA GLN A 351 1.62 18.07 -51.53
C GLN A 351 2.65 17.49 -50.51
N ARG A 352 2.70 16.16 -50.49
CA ARG A 352 3.62 15.20 -49.84
C ARG A 352 5.09 15.63 -49.66
N THR A 353 5.70 15.19 -48.54
CA THR A 353 6.96 14.43 -48.60
C THR A 353 7.09 13.43 -47.44
N ARG A 354 7.63 12.27 -47.78
CA ARG A 354 7.93 11.05 -46.99
C ARG A 354 9.32 11.18 -46.35
N THR A 355 9.69 10.20 -45.50
CA THR A 355 11.05 9.69 -45.17
C THR A 355 11.45 9.96 -43.70
N VAL A 356 11.27 8.98 -42.78
CA VAL A 356 12.15 7.84 -42.39
C VAL A 356 13.18 8.23 -41.33
N LEU A 357 13.00 7.76 -40.10
CA LEU A 357 13.72 6.63 -39.47
C LEU A 357 12.96 6.17 -38.22
#